data_AF-X0SM84-F1
#
_entry.id   AF-X0SM84-F1
#
_cell.length_a   1.000
_cell.length_b   1.000
_cell.length_c   1.000
_cell.angle_alpha   90.00
_cell.angle_beta   90.00
_cell.angle_gamma   90.00
#
_symmetry.space_group_name_H-M   'P 1'
#
loop_
_entity.id
_entity.type
_entity.pdbx_description
1 polymer ?
#
loop_
_entity_poly.entity_id
_entity_poly.type
_entity_poly.pdbx_seq_one_letter_code
_entity_poly.pdbx_strand_id
1 'polypeptide(L)'
;MKIAVLIKRVPDTASVIKISDDGKSVETGSLKYVLNPYDEHAVEEAVKLKEQSEAEIIVISAGDEKSTETMRVALAMGADSGILIKDDALNSASNKGIAKALAAAAKTISPDLIFAGKQAVDDDAAQVPERVGELLEMSHVSVISKLELNDGNVV
;
A
#
# COMPACT_ATOMS: atom_id res chain seq x y z
N MET A 1 0.55 -5.96 -18.95
CA MET A 1 0.17 -4.78 -18.14
C MET A 1 1.06 -4.73 -16.90
N LYS A 2 1.48 -3.55 -16.45
CA LYS A 2 2.16 -3.37 -15.15
C LYS A 2 1.20 -2.82 -14.11
N ILE A 3 1.06 -3.53 -13.00
CA ILE A 3 0.21 -3.15 -11.89
C ILE A 3 1.11 -2.85 -10.69
N ALA A 4 1.06 -1.63 -10.16
CA ALA A 4 1.67 -1.32 -8.89
C ALA A 4 0.65 -1.49 -7.76
N VAL A 5 1.05 -2.10 -6.64
CA VAL A 5 0.20 -2.22 -5.45
C VAL A 5 0.88 -1.53 -4.28
N LEU A 6 0.29 -0.46 -3.76
CA LEU A 6 0.80 0.25 -2.60
C LEU A 6 0.39 -0.50 -1.34
N ILE A 7 1.37 -0.91 -0.53
CA ILE A 7 1.14 -1.70 0.68
C ILE A 7 1.83 -1.11 1.90
N LYS A 8 1.18 -1.23 3.06
CA LYS A 8 1.67 -0.72 4.35
C LYS A 8 1.69 -1.83 5.41
N ARG A 9 2.75 -1.81 6.20
CA ARG A 9 2.88 -2.59 7.44
C ARG A 9 2.23 -1.81 8.59
N VAL A 10 1.24 -2.41 9.25
CA VAL A 10 0.47 -1.78 10.33
C VAL A 10 0.34 -2.71 11.53
N PRO A 11 0.06 -2.20 12.75
CA PRO A 11 -0.31 -3.06 13.86
C PRO A 11 -1.55 -3.90 13.53
N ASP A 12 -1.55 -5.16 13.98
CA ASP A 12 -2.69 -6.07 13.83
C ASP A 12 -3.90 -5.48 14.55
N THR A 13 -5.06 -5.42 13.88
CA THR A 13 -6.31 -4.89 14.42
C THR A 13 -6.83 -5.68 15.62
N ALA A 14 -6.36 -6.91 15.83
CA ALA A 14 -6.64 -7.69 17.03
C ALA A 14 -5.73 -7.30 18.22
N SER A 15 -4.70 -6.48 18.01
CA SER A 15 -3.80 -6.03 19.07
C SER A 15 -4.49 -5.03 20.00
N VAL A 16 -4.25 -5.18 21.31
CA VAL A 16 -4.70 -4.19 22.29
C VAL A 16 -3.73 -3.02 22.29
N ILE A 17 -4.19 -1.87 21.82
CA ILE A 17 -3.41 -0.63 21.81
C ILE A 17 -3.33 -0.04 23.22
N LYS A 18 -2.12 0.25 23.67
CA LYS A 18 -1.85 0.93 24.95
C LYS A 18 -1.15 2.25 24.71
N ILE A 19 -1.53 3.25 25.49
CA ILE A 19 -0.86 4.55 25.52
C ILE A 19 0.36 4.42 26.42
N SER A 20 1.51 4.87 25.92
CA SER A 20 2.76 4.90 26.68
C SER A 20 2.68 5.85 27.87
N ASP A 21 3.60 5.70 28.82
CA ASP A 21 3.69 6.54 30.04
C ASP A 21 3.84 8.05 29.75
N ASP A 22 4.31 8.43 28.56
CA ASP A 22 4.42 9.84 28.13
C ASP A 22 3.07 10.50 27.80
N GLY A 23 1.98 9.72 27.73
CA GLY A 23 0.63 10.17 27.39
C GLY A 23 0.47 10.67 25.95
N LYS A 24 1.45 10.42 25.07
CA LYS A 24 1.52 10.96 23.70
C LYS A 24 1.83 9.91 22.64
N SER A 25 2.44 8.79 23.02
CA SER A 25 2.80 7.71 22.10
C SER A 25 2.06 6.42 22.40
N VAL A 26 2.09 5.49 21.44
CA VAL A 26 1.58 4.12 21.59
C VAL A 26 2.73 3.19 21.93
N GLU A 27 2.50 2.23 22.83
CA GLU A 27 3.45 1.17 23.11
C GLU A 27 3.56 0.22 21.91
N THR A 28 4.65 0.31 21.14
CA THR A 28 4.83 -0.50 19.91
C THR A 28 5.59 -1.81 20.11
N GLY A 29 6.31 -1.96 21.23
CA GLY A 29 7.26 -3.06 21.45
C GLY A 29 6.65 -4.46 21.45
N SER A 30 5.39 -4.60 21.88
CA SER A 30 4.67 -5.88 21.91
C SER A 30 3.63 -6.03 20.81
N LEU A 31 3.50 -5.06 19.90
CA LEU A 31 2.50 -5.13 18.84
C LEU A 31 2.94 -6.12 17.78
N LYS A 32 2.02 -7.01 17.40
CA LYS A 32 2.14 -7.79 16.18
C LYS A 32 1.82 -6.87 15.01
N TYR A 33 2.58 -6.96 13.93
CA TYR A 33 2.34 -6.20 12.72
C TYR A 33 1.96 -7.13 11.58
N VAL A 34 1.11 -6.63 10.69
CA VAL A 34 0.53 -7.35 9.57
C VAL A 34 0.51 -6.46 8.33
N LEU A 35 0.25 -7.07 7.18
CA LEU A 35 -0.15 -6.33 5.98
C LEU A 35 -1.47 -5.65 6.30
N ASN A 36 -1.61 -4.37 5.96
CA ASN A 36 -2.86 -3.65 6.19
C ASN A 36 -4.03 -4.40 5.54
N PRO A 37 -5.14 -4.69 6.26
CA PRO A 37 -6.21 -5.53 5.72
C PRO A 37 -6.82 -5.01 4.41
N TYR A 38 -6.90 -3.69 4.23
CA TYR A 38 -7.38 -3.11 2.97
C TYR A 38 -6.38 -3.30 1.83
N ASP A 39 -5.09 -3.40 2.13
CA ASP A 39 -4.05 -3.64 1.14
C ASP A 39 -4.03 -5.11 0.72
N GLU A 40 -4.47 -6.04 1.59
CA GLU A 40 -4.70 -7.45 1.20
C GLU A 40 -5.74 -7.54 0.07
N HIS A 41 -6.82 -6.76 0.14
CA HIS A 41 -7.81 -6.67 -0.93
C HIS A 41 -7.23 -6.10 -2.23
N ALA A 42 -6.35 -5.10 -2.11
CA ALA A 42 -5.68 -4.51 -3.27
C ALA A 42 -4.73 -5.50 -3.97
N VAL A 43 -3.97 -6.29 -3.20
CA VAL A 43 -3.11 -7.36 -3.74
C VAL A 43 -3.96 -8.45 -4.39
N GLU A 44 -5.02 -8.90 -3.73
CA GLU A 44 -5.93 -9.91 -4.26
C GLU A 44 -6.58 -9.49 -5.59
N GLU A 45 -7.05 -8.24 -5.69
CA GLU A 45 -7.65 -7.76 -6.92
C GLU A 45 -6.64 -7.66 -8.07
N ALA A 46 -5.40 -7.25 -7.78
CA ALA A 46 -4.31 -7.28 -8.76
C ALA A 46 -4.04 -8.72 -9.25
N VAL A 47 -4.04 -9.70 -8.34
CA VAL A 47 -3.85 -11.12 -8.67
C VAL A 47 -4.98 -11.64 -9.57
N LYS A 48 -6.24 -11.34 -9.27
CA LYS A 48 -7.37 -11.72 -10.15
C LYS A 48 -7.24 -11.15 -11.55
N LEU A 49 -6.80 -9.90 -11.69
CA LEU A 49 -6.58 -9.30 -13.02
C LEU A 49 -5.43 -9.99 -13.78
N LYS A 50 -4.39 -10.42 -13.06
CA LYS A 50 -3.30 -11.22 -13.62
C LYS A 50 -3.74 -12.63 -14.00
N GLU A 51 -4.70 -13.24 -13.32
CA GLU A 51 -5.27 -14.53 -13.75
C GLU A 51 -6.07 -14.41 -15.06
N GLN A 52 -6.62 -13.23 -15.33
CA GLN A 52 -7.42 -12.95 -16.53
C GLN A 52 -6.60 -12.40 -17.70
N SER A 53 -5.38 -11.91 -17.46
CA SER A 53 -4.55 -11.22 -18.47
C SER A 53 -3.06 -11.29 -18.14
N GLU A 54 -2.18 -11.07 -19.13
CA GLU A 54 -0.74 -11.01 -18.88
C GLU A 54 -0.38 -9.71 -18.13
N ALA A 55 -0.29 -9.80 -16.80
CA ALA A 55 0.07 -8.70 -15.92
C ALA A 55 1.27 -9.03 -15.02
N GLU A 56 2.10 -8.03 -14.78
CA GLU A 56 3.19 -8.03 -13.81
C GLU A 56 2.77 -7.18 -12.62
N ILE A 57 2.80 -7.74 -11.41
CA ILE A 57 2.40 -7.10 -10.17
C ILE A 57 3.65 -6.73 -9.36
N ILE A 58 3.83 -5.43 -9.10
CA ILE A 58 4.93 -4.89 -8.31
C ILE A 58 4.37 -4.26 -7.04
N VAL A 59 4.72 -4.79 -5.87
CA VAL A 59 4.30 -4.21 -4.59
C VAL A 59 5.28 -3.13 -4.13
N ILE A 60 4.77 -2.00 -3.63
CA ILE A 60 5.60 -0.88 -3.16
C ILE A 60 5.25 -0.58 -1.71
N SER A 61 6.26 -0.55 -0.84
CA SER A 61 6.09 -0.17 0.56
C SER A 61 7.08 0.92 0.95
N ALA A 62 6.62 1.88 1.77
CA ALA A 62 7.45 2.92 2.37
C ALA A 62 7.52 2.70 3.87
N GLY A 63 8.70 2.36 4.38
CA GLY A 63 8.86 2.00 5.79
C GLY A 63 10.25 1.46 6.12
N ASP A 64 10.37 0.88 7.31
CA ASP A 64 11.60 0.28 7.79
C ASP A 64 11.86 -1.10 7.17
N GLU A 65 12.99 -1.71 7.53
CA GLU A 65 13.38 -3.05 7.07
C GLU A 65 12.33 -4.13 7.40
N LYS A 66 11.55 -3.96 8.48
CA LYS A 66 10.53 -4.93 8.88
C LYS A 66 9.34 -4.94 7.91
N SER A 67 9.17 -3.89 7.11
CA SER A 67 8.18 -3.86 6.02
C SER A 67 8.44 -4.93 4.95
N THR A 68 9.66 -5.49 4.88
CA THR A 68 9.94 -6.65 4.02
C THR A 68 9.13 -7.89 4.41
N GLU A 69 8.75 -8.06 5.68
CA GLU A 69 7.93 -9.18 6.13
C GLU A 69 6.54 -9.16 5.48
N THR A 70 5.89 -8.00 5.46
CA THR A 70 4.58 -7.81 4.81
C THR A 70 4.68 -7.85 3.30
N MET A 71 5.80 -7.40 2.72
CA MET A 71 6.06 -7.58 1.29
C MET A 71 6.14 -9.06 0.91
N ARG A 72 6.80 -9.90 1.73
CA ARG A 72 6.84 -11.36 1.48
C ARG A 72 5.45 -11.99 1.52
N VAL A 73 4.54 -11.50 2.35
CA VAL A 73 3.14 -11.95 2.33
C VAL A 73 2.50 -11.62 0.97
N ALA A 74 2.63 -10.39 0.49
CA ALA A 74 2.08 -10.00 -0.81
C ALA A 74 2.72 -10.77 -1.99
N LEU A 75 4.03 -11.05 -1.93
CA LEU A 75 4.70 -11.93 -2.90
C LEU A 75 4.14 -13.36 -2.84
N ALA A 76 3.90 -13.90 -1.64
CA ALA A 76 3.30 -15.22 -1.46
C ALA A 76 1.84 -15.28 -1.96
N MET A 77 1.12 -14.16 -1.94
CA MET A 77 -0.24 -14.05 -2.50
C MET A 77 -0.26 -14.05 -4.03
N GLY A 78 0.84 -13.67 -4.70
CA GLY A 78 0.94 -13.71 -6.16
C GLY A 78 1.60 -12.48 -6.81
N ALA A 79 2.09 -11.51 -6.02
CA ALA A 79 2.91 -10.42 -6.57
C ALA A 79 4.26 -10.94 -7.11
N ASP A 80 4.76 -10.35 -8.19
CA ASP A 80 5.97 -10.80 -8.89
C ASP A 80 7.26 -10.27 -8.24
N SER A 81 7.24 -9.00 -7.84
CA SER A 81 8.39 -8.32 -7.26
C SER A 81 7.97 -7.21 -6.31
N GLY A 82 8.93 -6.61 -5.60
CA GLY A 82 8.62 -5.52 -4.69
C GLY A 82 9.72 -4.49 -4.54
N ILE A 83 9.31 -3.26 -4.23
CA ILE A 83 10.17 -2.11 -3.93
C ILE A 83 9.93 -1.69 -2.48
N LEU A 84 10.99 -1.73 -1.67
CA LEU A 84 11.01 -1.10 -0.35
C LEU A 84 11.66 0.27 -0.46
N ILE A 85 10.92 1.31 -0.10
CA ILE A 85 11.45 2.65 0.11
C ILE A 85 11.80 2.78 1.58
N LYS A 86 13.10 2.87 1.87
CA LYS A 86 13.64 2.95 3.22
C LYS A 86 14.49 4.20 3.35
N ASP A 87 14.05 5.09 4.22
CA ASP A 87 14.76 6.33 4.58
C ASP A 87 14.28 6.75 5.97
N ASP A 88 15.21 7.18 6.84
CA ASP A 88 14.88 7.63 8.19
C ASP A 88 13.92 8.83 8.20
N ALA A 89 13.91 9.63 7.12
CA ALA A 89 12.98 10.74 6.94
C ALA A 89 11.51 10.28 6.90
N LEU A 90 11.23 9.02 6.56
CA LEU A 90 9.86 8.47 6.53
C LEU A 90 9.23 8.37 7.92
N ASN A 91 10.03 8.21 8.98
CA ASN A 91 9.53 8.03 10.36
C ASN A 91 8.73 9.25 10.88
N SER A 92 8.98 10.43 10.31
CA SER A 92 8.30 11.68 10.67
C SER A 92 7.56 12.30 9.48
N ALA A 93 7.47 11.57 8.37
CA ALA A 93 6.84 12.06 7.17
C ALA A 93 5.32 12.15 7.36
N SER A 94 4.75 13.28 6.95
CA SER A 94 3.30 13.38 6.75
C SER A 94 2.83 12.46 5.62
N ASN A 95 1.52 12.22 5.52
CA ASN A 95 0.90 11.53 4.38
C ASN A 95 1.30 12.11 3.02
N LYS A 96 1.55 13.42 2.93
CA LYS A 96 2.09 14.06 1.72
C LYS A 96 3.53 13.63 1.41
N GLY A 97 4.37 13.49 2.43
CA GLY A 97 5.73 12.99 2.29
C GLY A 97 5.77 11.54 1.83
N ILE A 98 4.95 10.68 2.46
CA ILE A 98 4.78 9.28 2.06
C ILE A 98 4.28 9.17 0.63
N ALA A 99 3.25 9.93 0.25
CA ALA A 99 2.73 9.92 -1.13
C ALA A 99 3.79 10.34 -2.16
N LYS A 100 4.64 11.34 -1.85
CA LYS A 100 5.75 11.73 -2.74
C LYS A 100 6.77 10.61 -2.92
N ALA A 101 7.13 9.91 -1.85
CA ALA A 101 8.04 8.79 -1.92
C ALA A 101 7.46 7.66 -2.78
N LEU A 102 6.21 7.25 -2.50
CA LEU A 102 5.51 6.22 -3.27
C LEU A 102 5.35 6.59 -4.74
N ALA A 103 4.95 7.83 -5.04
CA ALA A 103 4.83 8.30 -6.42
C ALA A 103 6.19 8.29 -7.15
N ALA A 104 7.28 8.71 -6.48
CA ALA A 104 8.61 8.67 -7.07
C ALA A 104 9.06 7.24 -7.42
N ALA A 105 8.77 6.26 -6.54
CA ALA A 105 9.05 4.85 -6.81
C ALA A 105 8.14 4.28 -7.91
N ALA A 106 6.83 4.54 -7.87
CA ALA A 106 5.90 4.11 -8.90
C ALA A 106 6.29 4.65 -10.29
N LYS A 107 6.82 5.88 -10.37
CA LYS A 107 7.25 6.50 -11.63
C LYS A 107 8.39 5.73 -12.31
N THR A 108 9.27 5.06 -11.56
CA THR A 108 10.35 4.24 -12.15
C THR A 108 9.83 2.96 -12.81
N ILE A 109 8.67 2.47 -12.36
CA ILE A 109 7.98 1.32 -12.93
C ILE A 109 7.11 1.74 -14.13
N SER A 110 6.55 2.95 -14.08
CA SER A 110 5.54 3.47 -15.02
C SER A 110 4.35 2.51 -15.16
N PRO A 111 3.59 2.26 -14.08
CA PRO A 111 2.50 1.29 -14.09
C PRO A 111 1.31 1.79 -14.91
N ASP A 112 0.58 0.84 -15.52
CA ASP A 112 -0.69 1.10 -16.19
C ASP A 112 -1.83 1.31 -15.18
N LEU A 113 -1.75 0.62 -14.03
CA LEU A 113 -2.74 0.65 -12.97
C LEU A 113 -2.08 0.65 -11.59
N ILE A 114 -2.66 1.39 -10.64
CA ILE A 114 -2.23 1.39 -9.24
C ILE A 114 -3.39 0.96 -8.35
N PHE A 115 -3.17 -0.09 -7.56
CA PHE A 115 -4.06 -0.47 -6.47
C PHE A 115 -3.49 -0.06 -5.12
N ALA A 116 -4.37 0.28 -4.20
CA ALA A 116 -4.06 0.53 -2.80
C ALA A 116 -5.27 0.22 -1.94
N GLY A 117 -5.06 -0.07 -0.65
CA GLY A 117 -6.15 -0.09 0.29
C GLY A 117 -6.79 1.29 0.45
N LYS A 118 -8.09 1.31 0.78
CA LYS A 118 -8.85 2.55 1.02
C LYS A 118 -8.20 3.45 2.09
N GLN A 119 -7.74 2.84 3.17
CA GLN A 119 -7.12 3.53 4.30
C GLN A 119 -6.16 2.57 5.01
N ALA A 120 -5.20 3.11 5.74
CA ALA A 120 -4.40 2.33 6.67
C ALA A 120 -5.03 2.41 8.06
N VAL A 121 -5.13 1.29 8.76
CA VAL A 121 -5.84 1.19 10.05
C VAL A 121 -5.10 1.80 11.24
N ASP A 122 -3.85 2.22 11.06
CA ASP A 122 -3.03 2.83 12.11
C ASP A 122 -3.21 4.35 12.21
N ASP A 123 -3.38 5.04 11.08
CA ASP A 123 -3.61 6.48 11.02
C ASP A 123 -5.01 6.89 10.54
N ASP A 124 -5.77 5.96 9.95
CA ASP A 124 -7.12 6.15 9.39
C ASP A 124 -7.27 7.37 8.47
N ALA A 125 -6.17 7.80 7.83
CA ALA A 125 -6.16 9.09 7.15
C ALA A 125 -6.95 9.09 5.83
N ALA A 126 -6.93 7.97 5.09
CA ALA A 126 -7.53 7.84 3.75
C ALA A 126 -7.09 8.95 2.77
N GLN A 127 -5.77 9.17 2.61
CA GLN A 127 -5.23 10.26 1.77
C GLN A 127 -4.10 9.87 0.83
N VAL A 128 -3.35 8.81 1.16
CA VAL A 128 -2.10 8.51 0.46
C VAL A 128 -2.35 8.10 -1.01
N PRO A 129 -3.28 7.17 -1.31
CA PRO A 129 -3.54 6.74 -2.69
C PRO A 129 -3.96 7.88 -3.61
N GLU A 130 -4.88 8.74 -3.17
CA GLU A 130 -5.40 9.87 -3.96
C GLU A 130 -4.29 10.88 -4.26
N ARG A 131 -3.40 11.14 -3.28
CA ARG A 131 -2.23 11.99 -3.47
C ARG A 131 -1.23 11.38 -4.43
N VAL A 132 -1.04 10.06 -4.42
CA VAL A 132 -0.18 9.37 -5.40
C VAL A 132 -0.76 9.52 -6.80
N GLY A 133 -2.07 9.31 -6.97
CA GLY A 133 -2.77 9.51 -8.25
C GLY A 133 -2.57 10.93 -8.79
N GLU A 134 -2.81 11.96 -7.96
CA GLU A 134 -2.57 13.36 -8.32
C GLU A 134 -1.12 13.63 -8.74
N LEU A 135 -0.13 13.14 -7.96
CA LEU A 135 1.29 13.35 -8.25
C LEU A 135 1.78 12.67 -9.53
N LEU A 136 1.08 11.62 -9.96
CA LEU A 136 1.35 10.89 -11.19
C LEU A 136 0.45 11.31 -12.35
N GLU A 137 -0.43 12.30 -12.13
CA GLU A 137 -1.42 12.76 -13.11
C GLU A 137 -2.34 11.61 -13.60
N MET A 138 -2.66 10.67 -12.70
CA MET A 138 -3.54 9.54 -12.96
C MET A 138 -4.96 9.80 -12.42
N SER A 139 -5.97 9.43 -13.20
CA SER A 139 -7.35 9.34 -12.73
C SER A 139 -7.44 8.35 -11.56
N HIS A 140 -8.22 8.68 -10.53
CA HIS A 140 -8.39 7.84 -9.35
C HIS A 140 -9.86 7.72 -8.93
N VAL A 141 -10.21 6.58 -8.36
CA VAL A 141 -11.52 6.29 -7.77
C VAL A 141 -11.27 5.61 -6.42
N SER A 142 -11.98 6.05 -5.38
CA SER A 142 -11.84 5.54 -4.01
C SER A 142 -13.07 4.73 -3.58
N VAL A 143 -12.90 3.85 -2.58
CA VAL A 143 -14.01 3.06 -1.97
C VAL A 143 -14.66 2.13 -3.01
N ILE A 144 -13.82 1.43 -3.77
CA ILE A 144 -14.23 0.49 -4.81
C ILE A 144 -14.75 -0.79 -4.16
N SER A 145 -15.97 -1.21 -4.52
CA SER A 145 -16.55 -2.49 -4.10
C SER A 145 -16.56 -3.54 -5.21
N LYS A 146 -16.34 -3.12 -6.46
CA LYS A 146 -16.29 -3.96 -7.65
C LYS A 146 -15.47 -3.23 -8.72
N LEU A 147 -14.69 -3.98 -9.50
CA LEU A 147 -13.93 -3.49 -10.64
C LEU A 147 -14.19 -4.36 -11.85
N GLU A 148 -14.36 -3.75 -13.02
CA GLU A 148 -14.36 -4.42 -14.31
C GLU A 148 -13.37 -3.72 -15.27
N LEU A 149 -12.72 -4.51 -16.14
CA LEU A 149 -11.92 -3.99 -17.24
C LEU A 149 -12.70 -4.11 -18.56
N ASN A 150 -13.08 -2.98 -19.14
CA ASN A 150 -13.84 -2.91 -20.39
C ASN A 150 -13.09 -2.06 -21.42
N ASP A 151 -12.63 -2.68 -22.51
CA ASP A 151 -11.94 -2.01 -23.63
C ASP A 151 -10.80 -1.05 -23.19
N GLY A 152 -10.01 -1.49 -22.21
CA GLY A 152 -8.89 -0.69 -21.67
C GLY A 152 -9.30 0.38 -20.65
N ASN A 153 -10.58 0.44 -20.27
CA ASN A 153 -11.07 1.30 -19.20
C ASN A 153 -11.39 0.49 -17.94
N VAL A 154 -11.14 1.12 -16.79
CA VAL A 154 -11.60 0.63 -15.49
C VAL A 154 -13.02 1.16 -15.26
N VAL A 155 -13.97 0.27 -14.95
CA VAL A 155 -15.39 0.58 -14.68
C VAL A 155 -15.81 0.05 -13.32
#